data_AF-A0AAE7USY3-F1
#
_entry.id   AF-A0AAE7USY3-F1
#
_cell.length_a   1.000
_cell.length_b   1.000
_cell.length_c   1.000
_cell.angle_alpha   90.00
_cell.angle_beta   90.00
_cell.angle_gamma   90.00
#
_symmetry.space_group_name_H-M   'P 1'
#
loop_
_entity.id
_entity.type
_entity.pdbx_description
1 polymer ?
#
loop_
_entity_poly.entity_id
_entity_poly.type
_entity_poly.pdbx_seq_one_letter_code
_entity_poly.pdbx_strand_id
1 'polypeptide(L)'
;MQKTVILTGGSRGIGRATALLLAAHGWNVVVNYANNHDEAASVVAEIVGRGGRADAVCADVSSASEMKELFVQAERAYGNVNALVNSAGIIRPSLMKDLDEAELTEQLDTNLRGTINGMREAAQRIIDGGRIVSMSSTTLALNPPGYGIYNATKAAIEALTGVLAKELGSRRITVNAVAPGPVETDLFVTGKSQAEIDRMAEAAPFKRLGQPQDIAEVVAFLLSDAAGWVNGQIVRANGGLA
;
A
#
# COMPACT_ATOMS: atom_id res chain seq x y z
N MET A 1 -25.38 -1.20 -1.16
CA MET A 1 -24.49 -1.36 0.01
C MET A 1 -23.21 -0.56 -0.26
N GLN A 2 -22.60 0.03 0.76
CA GLN A 2 -21.31 0.72 0.62
C GLN A 2 -20.20 -0.30 0.26
N LYS A 3 -19.22 0.12 -0.54
CA LYS A 3 -18.07 -0.73 -0.89
C LYS A 3 -17.12 -0.81 0.31
N THR A 4 -16.49 -1.97 0.54
CA THR A 4 -15.56 -2.21 1.64
C THR A 4 -14.14 -2.38 1.12
N VAL A 5 -13.17 -1.70 1.74
CA VAL A 5 -11.75 -1.81 1.44
C VAL A 5 -10.98 -2.26 2.68
N ILE A 6 -10.09 -3.24 2.51
CA ILE A 6 -9.05 -3.55 3.48
C ILE A 6 -7.79 -2.80 3.07
N LEU A 7 -7.17 -2.10 4.01
CA LEU A 7 -5.96 -1.34 3.76
C LEU A 7 -4.87 -1.72 4.77
N THR A 8 -3.84 -2.43 4.30
CA THR A 8 -2.70 -2.80 5.14
C THR A 8 -1.76 -1.62 5.34
N GLY A 9 -1.23 -1.47 6.55
CA GLY A 9 -0.40 -0.30 6.89
C GLY A 9 -1.17 1.02 6.85
N GLY A 10 -2.46 0.98 7.21
CA GLY A 10 -3.36 2.15 7.11
C GLY A 10 -3.25 3.18 8.21
N SER A 11 -2.40 2.94 9.21
CA SER A 11 -2.27 3.84 10.36
C SER A 11 -1.51 5.13 10.07
N ARG A 12 -0.62 5.16 9.07
CA ARG A 12 0.26 6.32 8.80
C ARG A 12 0.50 6.56 7.31
N GLY A 13 1.10 7.71 7.00
CA GLY A 13 1.60 8.05 5.67
C GLY A 13 0.56 7.89 4.54
N ILE A 14 0.97 7.26 3.44
CA ILE A 14 0.12 7.00 2.27
C ILE A 14 -1.12 6.18 2.65
N GLY A 15 -0.96 5.18 3.51
CA GLY A 15 -2.07 4.31 3.94
C GLY A 15 -3.15 5.10 4.68
N ARG A 16 -2.74 5.94 5.64
CA ARG A 16 -3.64 6.87 6.35
C ARG A 16 -4.36 7.82 5.38
N ALA A 17 -3.62 8.48 4.50
CA ALA A 17 -4.21 9.40 3.53
C ALA A 17 -5.24 8.70 2.63
N THR A 18 -4.94 7.47 2.20
CA THR A 18 -5.85 6.64 1.40
C THR A 18 -7.09 6.24 2.20
N ALA A 19 -6.93 5.82 3.46
CA ALA A 19 -8.05 5.47 4.34
C ALA A 19 -9.04 6.64 4.51
N LEU A 20 -8.52 7.83 4.82
CA LEU A 20 -9.34 9.04 4.99
C LEU A 20 -10.06 9.43 3.69
N LEU A 21 -9.36 9.38 2.56
CA LEU A 21 -9.93 9.72 1.25
C LEU A 21 -11.04 8.73 0.84
N LEU A 22 -10.80 7.43 0.97
CA LEU A 22 -11.80 6.42 0.60
C LEU A 22 -13.04 6.48 1.52
N ALA A 23 -12.84 6.73 2.81
CA ALA A 23 -13.95 6.97 3.72
C ALA A 23 -14.78 8.21 3.32
N ALA A 24 -14.13 9.29 2.90
CA ALA A 24 -14.82 10.48 2.38
C ALA A 24 -15.60 10.19 1.08
N HIS A 25 -15.17 9.20 0.30
CA HIS A 25 -15.89 8.67 -0.86
C HIS A 25 -16.94 7.59 -0.51
N GLY A 26 -17.26 7.41 0.78
CA GLY A 26 -18.33 6.53 1.24
C GLY A 26 -17.98 5.04 1.31
N TRP A 27 -16.68 4.69 1.32
CA TRP A 27 -16.25 3.32 1.57
C TRP A 27 -16.29 2.99 3.06
N ASN A 28 -16.59 1.72 3.39
CA ASN A 28 -16.20 1.15 4.68
C ASN A 28 -14.71 0.84 4.64
N VAL A 29 -13.95 1.25 5.64
CA VAL A 29 -12.48 1.12 5.65
C VAL A 29 -12.01 0.25 6.81
N VAL A 30 -11.36 -0.87 6.50
CA VAL A 30 -10.65 -1.68 7.51
C VAL A 30 -9.18 -1.27 7.52
N VAL A 31 -8.79 -0.56 8.58
CA VAL A 31 -7.45 -0.05 8.80
C VAL A 31 -6.62 -1.12 9.50
N ASN A 32 -5.79 -1.84 8.73
CA ASN A 32 -4.86 -2.79 9.33
C ASN A 32 -3.58 -2.08 9.83
N TYR A 33 -3.10 -2.51 10.99
CA TYR A 33 -1.83 -2.14 11.57
C TYR A 33 -1.15 -3.35 12.23
N ALA A 34 0.18 -3.28 12.42
CA ALA A 34 0.94 -4.28 13.18
C ALA A 34 1.18 -3.82 14.62
N ASN A 35 1.90 -2.69 14.80
CA ASN A 35 2.36 -2.26 16.13
C ASN A 35 1.76 -0.93 16.62
N ASN A 36 1.21 -0.10 15.72
CA ASN A 36 0.79 1.28 16.05
C ASN A 36 -0.73 1.37 16.27
N HIS A 37 -1.21 0.83 17.39
CA HIS A 37 -2.63 0.87 17.75
C HIS A 37 -3.17 2.30 17.80
N ASP A 38 -2.48 3.22 18.48
CA ASP A 38 -3.02 4.57 18.73
C ASP A 38 -3.14 5.39 17.44
N GLU A 39 -2.19 5.25 16.52
CA GLU A 39 -2.29 5.85 15.18
C GLU A 39 -3.46 5.25 14.39
N ALA A 40 -3.62 3.93 14.41
CA ALA A 40 -4.76 3.28 13.74
C ALA A 40 -6.11 3.73 14.33
N ALA A 41 -6.20 3.79 15.66
CA ALA A 41 -7.39 4.25 16.38
C ALA A 41 -7.70 5.72 16.07
N SER A 42 -6.67 6.57 15.96
CA SER A 42 -6.81 7.97 15.55
C SER A 42 -7.39 8.10 14.14
N VAL A 43 -6.92 7.30 13.18
CA VAL A 43 -7.48 7.27 11.82
C VAL A 43 -8.95 6.85 11.84
N VAL A 44 -9.31 5.80 12.59
CA VAL A 44 -10.71 5.36 12.72
C VAL A 44 -11.57 6.45 13.36
N ALA A 45 -11.10 7.07 14.44
CA ALA A 45 -11.82 8.14 15.12
C ALA A 45 -12.07 9.33 14.19
N GLU A 46 -11.08 9.71 13.37
CA GLU A 46 -11.24 10.77 12.37
C GLU A 46 -12.26 10.39 11.29
N ILE A 47 -12.23 9.16 10.77
CA ILE A 47 -13.21 8.67 9.79
C ILE A 47 -14.62 8.72 10.37
N VAL A 48 -14.82 8.17 11.56
CA VAL A 48 -16.13 8.11 12.23
C VAL A 48 -16.62 9.52 12.60
N GLY A 49 -15.73 10.40 13.07
CA GLY A 49 -16.05 11.79 13.38
C GLY A 49 -16.51 12.60 12.17
N ARG A 50 -16.13 12.18 10.95
CA ARG A 50 -16.59 12.75 9.67
C ARG A 50 -17.81 12.01 9.08
N GLY A 51 -18.42 11.09 9.82
CA GLY A 51 -19.61 10.33 9.40
C GLY A 51 -19.32 9.11 8.52
N GLY A 52 -18.05 8.74 8.34
CA GLY A 52 -17.63 7.52 7.67
C GLY A 52 -17.69 6.28 8.57
N ARG A 53 -17.32 5.13 8.03
CA ARG A 53 -17.30 3.85 8.75
C ARG A 53 -15.93 3.20 8.62
N ALA A 54 -15.30 2.89 9.75
CA ALA A 54 -14.01 2.23 9.77
C ALA A 54 -13.81 1.40 11.03
N ASP A 55 -13.00 0.35 10.91
CA ASP A 55 -12.50 -0.45 12.03
C ASP A 55 -10.98 -0.59 11.94
N ALA A 56 -10.31 -0.63 13.08
CA ALA A 56 -8.88 -0.92 13.18
C ALA A 56 -8.69 -2.41 13.51
N VAL A 57 -7.82 -3.10 12.76
CA VAL A 57 -7.54 -4.52 12.97
C VAL A 57 -6.04 -4.76 13.08
N CYS A 58 -5.62 -5.29 14.22
CA CYS A 58 -4.24 -5.73 14.44
C CYS A 58 -3.99 -7.03 13.69
N ALA A 59 -3.04 -7.03 12.76
CA ALA A 59 -2.57 -8.24 12.11
C ALA A 59 -1.18 -8.00 11.51
N ASP A 60 -0.23 -8.89 11.80
CA ASP A 60 1.02 -8.94 11.04
C ASP A 60 0.75 -9.48 9.64
N VAL A 61 1.04 -8.66 8.63
CA VAL A 61 0.84 -9.03 7.24
C VAL A 61 1.69 -10.25 6.83
N SER A 62 2.86 -10.45 7.46
CA SER A 62 3.75 -11.57 7.17
C SER A 62 3.15 -12.93 7.59
N SER A 63 2.22 -12.90 8.55
CA SER A 63 1.51 -14.06 9.10
C SER A 63 0.28 -14.39 8.25
N ALA A 64 0.33 -15.51 7.52
CA ALA A 64 -0.78 -15.93 6.65
C ALA A 64 -2.09 -16.17 7.41
N SER A 65 -2.01 -16.68 8.65
CA SER A 65 -3.18 -16.88 9.52
C SER A 65 -3.80 -15.56 9.97
N GLU A 66 -2.98 -14.56 10.32
CA GLU A 66 -3.49 -13.25 10.73
C GLU A 66 -4.05 -12.46 9.54
N MET A 67 -3.42 -12.55 8.36
CA MET A 67 -4.00 -11.99 7.13
C MET A 67 -5.37 -12.59 6.82
N LYS A 68 -5.52 -13.91 6.96
CA LYS A 68 -6.83 -14.57 6.80
C LYS A 68 -7.85 -14.05 7.82
N GLU A 69 -7.47 -13.93 9.10
CA GLU A 69 -8.37 -13.41 10.13
C GLU A 69 -8.74 -11.94 9.89
N LEU A 70 -7.82 -11.12 9.36
CA LEU A 70 -8.12 -9.75 8.93
C LEU A 70 -9.26 -9.70 7.91
N PHE A 71 -9.24 -10.56 6.89
CA PHE A 71 -10.34 -10.66 5.93
C PHE A 71 -11.64 -11.15 6.58
N VAL A 72 -11.57 -12.15 7.46
CA VAL A 72 -12.74 -12.64 8.20
C VAL A 72 -13.37 -11.55 9.05
N GLN A 73 -12.58 -10.72 9.73
CA GLN A 73 -13.08 -9.61 10.54
C GLN A 73 -13.73 -8.54 9.66
N ALA A 74 -13.11 -8.19 8.53
CA ALA A 74 -13.70 -7.28 7.56
C ALA A 74 -15.07 -7.77 7.04
N GLU A 75 -15.15 -9.07 6.74
CA GLU A 75 -16.39 -9.71 6.28
C GLU A 75 -17.48 -9.75 7.34
N ARG A 76 -17.11 -10.02 8.59
CA ARG A 76 -18.05 -9.97 9.73
C ARG A 76 -18.61 -8.56 9.94
N ALA A 77 -17.78 -7.53 9.80
CA ALA A 77 -18.17 -6.15 10.05
C ALA A 77 -19.01 -5.54 8.91
N TYR A 78 -18.64 -5.81 7.66
CA TYR A 78 -19.17 -5.08 6.49
C TYR A 78 -19.71 -5.96 5.36
N GLY A 79 -19.65 -7.29 5.49
CA GLY A 79 -19.98 -8.22 4.41
C GLY A 79 -18.88 -8.29 3.36
N ASN A 80 -19.24 -8.45 2.09
CA ASN A 80 -18.26 -8.69 1.02
C ASN A 80 -17.17 -7.60 0.95
N VAL A 81 -15.92 -8.03 0.80
CA VAL A 81 -14.78 -7.14 0.54
C VAL A 81 -14.74 -6.80 -0.95
N ASN A 82 -14.65 -5.51 -1.27
CA ASN A 82 -14.59 -5.02 -2.65
C ASN A 82 -13.16 -4.73 -3.10
N ALA A 83 -12.30 -4.32 -2.18
CA ALA A 83 -10.94 -3.96 -2.50
C ALA A 83 -9.92 -4.33 -1.43
N LEU A 84 -8.69 -4.59 -1.88
CA LEU A 84 -7.50 -4.68 -1.03
C LEU A 84 -6.48 -3.63 -1.48
N VAL A 85 -5.93 -2.88 -0.53
CA VAL A 85 -4.76 -2.03 -0.73
C VAL A 85 -3.61 -2.54 0.13
N ASN A 86 -2.56 -3.08 -0.51
CA ASN A 86 -1.34 -3.48 0.17
C ASN A 86 -0.39 -2.27 0.29
N SER A 87 -0.49 -1.53 1.40
CA SER A 87 0.37 -0.37 1.67
C SER A 87 1.37 -0.58 2.81
N ALA A 88 1.27 -1.68 3.56
CA ALA A 88 2.28 -2.04 4.56
C ALA A 88 3.65 -2.25 3.89
N GLY A 89 4.69 -1.73 4.53
CA GLY A 89 6.05 -1.92 4.06
C GLY A 89 7.06 -1.18 4.93
N ILE A 90 8.30 -1.65 4.85
CA ILE A 90 9.46 -1.07 5.51
C ILE A 90 10.60 -0.88 4.52
N ILE A 91 11.56 -0.07 4.91
CA ILE A 91 12.79 0.14 4.17
C ILE A 91 13.99 0.10 5.11
N ARG A 92 15.01 -0.68 4.75
CA ARG A 92 16.32 -0.73 5.41
C ARG A 92 17.41 -0.58 4.34
N PRO A 93 17.83 0.66 4.03
CA PRO A 93 18.90 0.86 3.06
C PRO A 93 20.21 0.28 3.59
N SER A 94 20.79 -0.67 2.85
CA SER A 94 22.08 -1.27 3.19
C SER A 94 22.85 -1.66 1.92
N LEU A 95 24.15 -1.39 1.90
CA LEU A 95 25.03 -1.90 0.85
C LEU A 95 25.10 -3.43 0.96
N MET A 96 25.24 -4.13 -0.17
CA MET A 96 25.25 -5.60 -0.16
C MET A 96 26.31 -6.21 0.76
N LYS A 97 27.47 -5.56 0.90
CA LYS A 97 28.55 -5.99 1.79
C LYS A 97 28.27 -5.82 3.29
N ASP A 98 27.29 -4.99 3.64
CA ASP A 98 26.93 -4.63 5.01
C ASP A 98 25.51 -5.13 5.37
N LEU A 99 24.96 -6.05 4.56
CA LEU A 99 23.61 -6.55 4.73
C LEU A 99 23.50 -7.39 6.01
N ASP A 100 22.62 -6.97 6.90
CA ASP A 100 22.24 -7.74 8.08
C ASP A 100 21.13 -8.76 7.75
N GLU A 101 21.25 -9.97 8.29
CA GLU A 101 20.33 -11.07 8.00
C GLU A 101 18.93 -10.83 8.60
N ALA A 102 18.85 -10.17 9.76
CA ALA A 102 17.57 -9.83 10.36
C ALA A 102 16.86 -8.74 9.57
N GLU A 103 17.58 -7.71 9.10
CA GLU A 103 17.02 -6.68 8.21
C GLU A 103 16.60 -7.23 6.84
N LEU A 104 17.34 -8.21 6.30
CA LEU A 104 16.95 -8.94 5.09
C LEU A 104 15.62 -9.66 5.32
N THR A 105 15.54 -10.46 6.39
CA THR A 105 14.35 -11.24 6.74
C THR A 105 13.14 -10.33 6.97
N GLU A 106 13.32 -9.26 7.73
CA GLU A 106 12.25 -8.29 8.04
C GLU A 106 11.66 -7.67 6.76
N GLN A 107 12.52 -7.28 5.80
CA GLN A 107 12.08 -6.70 4.53
C GLN A 107 11.37 -7.73 3.64
N LEU A 108 11.89 -8.96 3.55
CA LEU A 108 11.27 -10.03 2.78
C LEU A 108 9.89 -10.39 3.37
N ASP A 109 9.80 -10.52 4.69
CA ASP A 109 8.58 -10.92 5.36
C ASP A 109 7.50 -9.84 5.30
N THR A 110 7.86 -8.58 5.55
CA THR A 110 6.90 -7.49 5.52
C THR A 110 6.51 -7.10 4.09
N ASN A 111 7.49 -6.81 3.23
CA ASN A 111 7.20 -6.21 1.92
C ASN A 111 6.71 -7.24 0.91
N LEU A 112 7.33 -8.44 0.89
CA LEU A 112 7.04 -9.45 -0.12
C LEU A 112 6.05 -10.49 0.39
N ARG A 113 6.38 -11.24 1.45
CA ARG A 113 5.50 -12.28 1.99
C ARG A 113 4.16 -11.69 2.42
N GLY A 114 4.17 -10.53 3.08
CA GLY A 114 2.95 -9.83 3.47
C GLY A 114 2.05 -9.45 2.30
N THR A 115 2.63 -8.90 1.24
CA THR A 115 1.87 -8.58 0.01
C THR A 115 1.33 -9.85 -0.66
N ILE A 116 2.12 -10.94 -0.69
CA ILE A 116 1.68 -12.24 -1.24
C ILE A 116 0.50 -12.78 -0.44
N ASN A 117 0.54 -12.74 0.90
CA ASN A 117 -0.56 -13.18 1.74
C ASN A 117 -1.83 -12.38 1.45
N GLY A 118 -1.73 -11.05 1.36
CA GLY A 118 -2.86 -10.19 1.02
C GLY A 118 -3.42 -10.50 -0.36
N MET A 119 -2.57 -10.56 -1.39
CA MET A 119 -2.98 -10.93 -2.76
C MET A 119 -3.66 -12.30 -2.81
N ARG A 120 -3.15 -13.29 -2.06
CA ARG A 120 -3.71 -14.64 -2.00
C ARG A 120 -5.11 -14.66 -1.38
N GLU A 121 -5.30 -14.02 -0.23
CA GLU A 121 -6.64 -13.93 0.40
C GLU A 121 -7.60 -13.15 -0.50
N ALA A 122 -7.14 -12.05 -1.10
CA ALA A 122 -7.98 -11.27 -2.00
C ALA A 122 -8.42 -12.07 -3.23
N ALA A 123 -7.50 -12.79 -3.87
CA ALA A 123 -7.80 -13.66 -5.02
C ALA A 123 -8.87 -14.71 -4.72
N GLN A 124 -8.99 -15.16 -3.47
CA GLN A 124 -9.97 -16.14 -3.04
C GLN A 124 -11.31 -15.53 -2.61
N ARG A 125 -11.28 -14.31 -2.04
CA ARG A 125 -12.40 -13.80 -1.23
C ARG A 125 -13.08 -12.55 -1.76
N ILE A 126 -12.36 -11.62 -2.41
CA ILE A 126 -13.01 -10.37 -2.83
C ILE A 126 -14.05 -10.65 -3.90
N ILE A 127 -15.06 -9.80 -3.98
CA ILE A 127 -16.14 -9.95 -4.96
C ILE A 127 -15.63 -9.85 -6.41
N ASP A 128 -16.34 -10.48 -7.34
CA ASP A 128 -16.17 -10.24 -8.77
C ASP A 128 -16.38 -8.75 -9.09
N GLY A 129 -15.55 -8.20 -9.98
CA GLY A 129 -15.47 -6.75 -10.20
C GLY A 129 -14.63 -5.99 -9.16
N GLY A 130 -14.07 -6.70 -8.18
CA GLY A 130 -13.23 -6.15 -7.10
C GLY A 130 -11.88 -5.61 -7.58
N ARG A 131 -11.11 -5.03 -6.67
CA ARG A 131 -9.89 -4.26 -6.99
C ARG A 131 -8.74 -4.59 -6.04
N ILE A 132 -7.55 -4.82 -6.57
CA ILE A 132 -6.33 -5.02 -5.79
C ILE A 132 -5.32 -3.96 -6.21
N VAL A 133 -4.81 -3.18 -5.26
CA VAL A 133 -3.76 -2.20 -5.48
C VAL A 133 -2.62 -2.46 -4.50
N SER A 134 -1.38 -2.55 -4.99
CA SER A 134 -0.20 -2.77 -4.13
C SER A 134 0.83 -1.64 -4.30
N MET A 135 1.58 -1.33 -3.25
CA MET A 135 2.65 -0.33 -3.32
C MET A 135 3.96 -0.95 -3.83
N SER A 136 4.37 -0.52 -5.02
CA SER A 136 5.75 -0.63 -5.54
C SER A 136 6.55 0.63 -5.18
N SER A 137 7.60 0.97 -5.92
CA SER A 137 8.42 2.17 -5.70
C SER A 137 9.10 2.63 -7.00
N THR A 138 9.19 3.94 -7.21
CA THR A 138 9.98 4.55 -8.28
C THR A 138 11.49 4.26 -8.15
N THR A 139 11.96 3.85 -6.96
CA THR A 139 13.38 3.49 -6.75
C THR A 139 13.86 2.36 -7.66
N LEU A 140 12.96 1.55 -8.23
CA LEU A 140 13.28 0.54 -9.25
C LEU A 140 13.86 1.13 -10.54
N ALA A 141 13.40 2.32 -10.92
CA ALA A 141 13.91 3.02 -12.09
C ALA A 141 15.21 3.78 -11.78
N LEU A 142 15.38 4.22 -10.54
CA LEU A 142 16.52 5.04 -10.11
C LEU A 142 17.74 4.22 -9.65
N ASN A 143 17.52 3.01 -9.15
CA ASN A 143 18.55 2.09 -8.66
C ASN A 143 19.61 2.72 -7.73
N PRO A 144 19.21 3.46 -6.67
CA PRO A 144 20.17 4.08 -5.78
C PRO A 144 20.97 3.01 -5.01
N PRO A 145 22.27 3.26 -4.73
CA PRO A 145 23.05 2.41 -3.85
C PRO A 145 22.37 2.19 -2.50
N GLY A 146 22.43 0.96 -1.99
CA GLY A 146 21.81 0.58 -0.71
C GLY A 146 20.36 0.10 -0.81
N TYR A 147 19.70 0.23 -1.96
CA TYR A 147 18.29 -0.15 -2.12
C TYR A 147 18.09 -1.54 -2.73
N GLY A 148 19.15 -2.35 -2.87
CA GLY A 148 19.09 -3.63 -3.58
C GLY A 148 17.99 -4.57 -3.08
N ILE A 149 17.94 -4.84 -1.78
CA ILE A 149 16.92 -5.72 -1.17
C ILE A 149 15.53 -5.10 -1.25
N TYR A 150 15.38 -3.83 -0.88
CA TYR A 150 14.09 -3.13 -0.99
C TYR A 150 13.54 -3.16 -2.43
N ASN A 151 14.38 -2.81 -3.41
CA ASN A 151 14.04 -2.88 -4.84
C ASN A 151 13.69 -4.32 -5.24
N ALA A 152 14.44 -5.34 -4.81
CA ALA A 152 14.08 -6.73 -5.10
C ALA A 152 12.66 -7.08 -4.61
N THR A 153 12.29 -6.66 -3.39
CA THR A 153 10.92 -6.88 -2.88
C THR A 153 9.86 -6.14 -3.71
N LYS A 154 10.11 -4.90 -4.12
CA LYS A 154 9.16 -4.12 -4.91
C LYS A 154 9.05 -4.58 -6.36
N ALA A 155 10.15 -5.03 -6.97
CA ALA A 155 10.14 -5.64 -8.31
C ALA A 155 9.30 -6.92 -8.34
N ALA A 156 9.39 -7.75 -7.28
CA ALA A 156 8.54 -8.92 -7.14
C ALA A 156 7.04 -8.57 -7.10
N ILE A 157 6.67 -7.46 -6.44
CA ILE A 157 5.28 -6.96 -6.44
C ILE A 157 4.83 -6.59 -7.87
N GLU A 158 5.67 -5.92 -8.66
CA GLU A 158 5.34 -5.57 -10.05
C GLU A 158 5.13 -6.83 -10.91
N ALA A 159 6.00 -7.83 -10.76
CA ALA A 159 5.87 -9.11 -11.46
C ALA A 159 4.57 -9.85 -11.08
N LEU A 160 4.27 -9.96 -9.77
CA LEU A 160 3.06 -10.60 -9.27
C LEU A 160 1.80 -9.87 -9.74
N THR A 161 1.83 -8.53 -9.80
CA THR A 161 0.71 -7.70 -10.27
C THR A 161 0.29 -8.09 -11.68
N GLY A 162 1.26 -8.20 -12.62
CA GLY A 162 0.97 -8.53 -14.00
C GLY A 162 0.44 -9.96 -14.20
N VAL A 163 0.89 -10.91 -13.39
CA VAL A 163 0.40 -12.30 -13.43
C VAL A 163 -1.00 -12.41 -12.83
N LEU A 164 -1.20 -11.90 -11.61
CA LEU A 164 -2.48 -12.00 -10.91
C LEU A 164 -3.61 -11.26 -11.64
N ALA A 165 -3.29 -10.16 -12.32
CA ALA A 165 -4.23 -9.45 -13.21
C ALA A 165 -4.84 -10.37 -14.30
N LYS A 166 -4.05 -11.31 -14.82
CA LYS A 166 -4.49 -12.28 -15.84
C LYS A 166 -5.27 -13.42 -15.20
N GLU A 167 -4.79 -13.93 -14.07
CA GLU A 167 -5.46 -15.02 -13.32
C GLU A 167 -6.88 -14.63 -12.88
N LEU A 168 -7.08 -13.37 -12.48
CA LEU A 168 -8.37 -12.87 -11.98
C LEU A 168 -9.23 -12.18 -13.05
N GLY A 169 -8.79 -12.16 -14.31
CA GLY A 169 -9.47 -11.43 -15.39
C GLY A 169 -10.90 -11.93 -15.66
N SER A 170 -11.14 -13.25 -15.55
CA SER A 170 -12.48 -13.84 -15.73
C SER A 170 -13.49 -13.38 -14.67
N ARG A 171 -12.99 -13.02 -13.48
CA ARG A 171 -13.78 -12.47 -12.36
C ARG A 171 -13.93 -10.95 -12.46
N ARG A 172 -13.40 -10.32 -13.53
CA ARG A 172 -13.37 -8.87 -13.74
C ARG A 172 -12.71 -8.11 -12.58
N ILE A 173 -11.77 -8.75 -11.88
CA ILE A 173 -10.99 -8.10 -10.83
C ILE A 173 -9.78 -7.44 -11.46
N THR A 174 -9.56 -6.15 -11.19
CA THR A 174 -8.32 -5.47 -11.64
C THR A 174 -7.24 -5.57 -10.58
N VAL A 175 -6.01 -5.82 -11.00
CA VAL A 175 -4.83 -5.85 -10.13
C VAL A 175 -3.80 -4.87 -10.68
N ASN A 176 -3.44 -3.86 -9.89
CA ASN A 176 -2.48 -2.82 -10.28
C ASN A 176 -1.49 -2.56 -9.15
N ALA A 177 -0.39 -1.88 -9.46
CA ALA A 177 0.53 -1.34 -8.48
C ALA A 177 0.68 0.18 -8.66
N VAL A 178 0.94 0.87 -7.57
CA VAL A 178 1.37 2.28 -7.59
C VAL A 178 2.83 2.32 -7.14
N ALA A 179 3.66 3.05 -7.86
CA ALA A 179 5.08 3.22 -7.60
C ALA A 179 5.39 4.70 -7.28
N PRO A 180 5.21 5.13 -6.02
CA PRO A 180 5.48 6.50 -5.61
C PRO A 180 6.93 6.92 -5.83
N GLY A 181 7.14 8.21 -6.04
CA GLY A 181 8.44 8.86 -5.82
C GLY A 181 8.72 9.08 -4.32
N PRO A 182 9.67 9.97 -3.99
CA PRO A 182 9.83 10.51 -2.63
C PRO A 182 8.52 11.15 -2.14
N VAL A 183 7.99 10.67 -1.02
CA VAL A 183 6.76 11.20 -0.40
C VAL A 183 7.05 11.57 1.05
N GLU A 184 6.58 12.73 1.48
CA GLU A 184 6.71 13.22 2.85
C GLU A 184 5.88 12.36 3.82
N THR A 185 6.52 11.32 4.32
CA THR A 185 5.98 10.38 5.32
C THR A 185 7.04 10.14 6.37
N ASP A 186 6.65 9.77 7.59
CA ASP A 186 7.60 9.37 8.63
C ASP A 186 8.55 8.27 8.15
N LEU A 187 8.05 7.30 7.37
CA LEU A 187 8.86 6.24 6.77
C LEU A 187 9.99 6.79 5.90
N PHE A 188 9.75 7.90 5.22
CA PHE A 188 10.71 8.52 4.32
C PHE A 188 11.63 9.53 5.03
N VAL A 189 11.09 10.40 5.87
CA VAL A 189 11.87 11.51 6.46
C VAL A 189 12.68 11.10 7.69
N THR A 190 12.26 10.05 8.41
CA THR A 190 12.98 9.57 9.60
C THR A 190 14.39 9.12 9.22
N GLY A 191 15.39 9.61 9.95
CA GLY A 191 16.80 9.28 9.73
C GLY A 191 17.49 10.04 8.59
N LYS A 192 16.80 11.00 7.94
CA LYS A 192 17.40 11.90 6.95
C LYS A 192 17.60 13.29 7.53
N SER A 193 18.68 13.95 7.15
CA SER A 193 18.88 15.38 7.41
C SER A 193 17.98 16.23 6.51
N GLN A 194 17.69 17.47 6.93
CA GLN A 194 16.92 18.41 6.11
C GLN A 194 17.58 18.64 4.74
N ALA A 195 18.92 18.73 4.70
CA ALA A 195 19.66 18.89 3.45
C ALA A 195 19.50 17.71 2.48
N GLU A 196 19.36 16.47 2.99
CA GLU A 196 19.07 15.30 2.16
C GLU A 196 17.63 15.34 1.64
N ILE A 197 16.67 15.72 2.50
CA ILE A 197 15.27 15.90 2.13
C ILE A 197 15.13 16.95 1.03
N ASP A 198 15.74 18.12 1.19
CA ASP A 198 15.70 19.23 0.22
C ASP A 198 16.33 18.80 -1.11
N ARG A 199 17.46 18.08 -1.07
CA ARG A 199 18.10 17.55 -2.28
C ARG A 199 17.18 16.58 -3.04
N MET A 200 16.45 15.72 -2.32
CA MET A 200 15.52 14.77 -2.91
C MET A 200 14.28 15.47 -3.48
N ALA A 201 13.78 16.52 -2.82
CA ALA A 201 12.71 17.37 -3.34
C ALA A 201 13.13 18.07 -4.64
N GLU A 202 14.36 18.58 -4.70
CA GLU A 202 14.95 19.23 -5.88
C GLU A 202 15.18 18.29 -7.06
N ALA A 203 15.30 16.98 -6.82
CA ALA A 203 15.56 16.00 -7.87
C ALA A 203 14.35 15.80 -8.81
N ALA A 204 13.12 15.93 -8.29
CA ALA A 204 11.91 15.84 -9.11
C ALA A 204 11.70 17.15 -9.88
N PRO A 205 11.22 17.12 -11.15
CA PRO A 205 10.86 18.31 -11.90
C PRO A 205 9.90 19.27 -11.16
N PHE A 206 9.04 18.74 -10.29
CA PHE A 206 8.09 19.54 -9.50
C PHE A 206 8.69 20.22 -8.26
N LYS A 207 9.98 20.01 -7.96
CA LYS A 207 10.72 20.72 -6.92
C LYS A 207 10.10 20.65 -5.52
N ARG A 208 9.47 19.51 -5.22
CA ARG A 208 8.90 19.18 -3.91
C ARG A 208 8.88 17.68 -3.71
N LEU A 209 8.81 17.24 -2.46
CA LEU A 209 8.34 15.89 -2.17
C LEU A 209 6.87 15.75 -2.57
N GLY A 210 6.49 14.53 -2.97
CA GLY A 210 5.08 14.15 -3.02
C GLY A 210 4.46 14.24 -1.62
N GLN A 211 3.17 14.56 -1.56
CA GLN A 211 2.37 14.46 -0.35
C GLN A 211 1.66 13.11 -0.34
N PRO A 212 1.37 12.50 0.82
CA PRO A 212 0.61 11.26 0.91
C PRO A 212 -0.70 11.28 0.10
N GLN A 213 -1.34 12.44 0.04
CA GLN A 213 -2.55 12.71 -0.73
C GLN A 213 -2.35 12.57 -2.24
N ASP A 214 -1.19 12.99 -2.78
CA ASP A 214 -0.88 12.82 -4.21
C ASP A 214 -0.95 11.34 -4.63
N ILE A 215 -0.57 10.43 -3.72
CA ILE A 215 -0.62 8.99 -3.96
C ILE A 215 -2.00 8.41 -3.66
N ALA A 216 -2.65 8.88 -2.59
CA ALA A 216 -3.99 8.44 -2.21
C ALA A 216 -5.01 8.65 -3.35
N GLU A 217 -4.93 9.77 -4.08
CA GLU A 217 -5.79 10.06 -5.24
C GLU A 217 -5.59 9.05 -6.38
N VAL A 218 -4.34 8.65 -6.64
CA VAL A 218 -4.05 7.62 -7.66
C VAL A 218 -4.62 6.26 -7.23
N VAL A 219 -4.48 5.91 -5.95
CA VAL A 219 -5.09 4.67 -5.42
C VAL A 219 -6.60 4.74 -5.53
N ALA A 220 -7.23 5.84 -5.11
CA ALA A 220 -8.68 6.02 -5.20
C ALA A 220 -9.19 5.92 -6.63
N PHE A 221 -8.47 6.50 -7.61
CA PHE A 221 -8.78 6.32 -9.03
C PHE A 221 -8.75 4.84 -9.43
N LEU A 222 -7.69 4.10 -9.09
CA LEU A 222 -7.57 2.67 -9.43
C LEU A 222 -8.64 1.78 -8.78
N LEU A 223 -9.18 2.19 -7.63
CA LEU A 223 -10.31 1.52 -6.97
C LEU A 223 -11.68 1.94 -7.53
N SER A 224 -11.75 3.02 -8.32
CA SER A 224 -12.99 3.57 -8.87
C SER A 224 -13.47 2.84 -10.13
N ASP A 225 -14.76 2.98 -10.45
CA ASP A 225 -15.33 2.38 -11.66
C ASP A 225 -14.71 2.97 -12.95
N ALA A 226 -14.21 4.21 -12.91
CA ALA A 226 -13.51 4.85 -14.03
C ALA A 226 -12.22 4.13 -14.44
N ALA A 227 -11.56 3.43 -13.51
CA ALA A 227 -10.37 2.62 -13.79
C ALA A 227 -10.69 1.17 -14.18
N GLY A 228 -11.95 0.84 -14.54
CA GLY A 228 -12.36 -0.52 -14.88
C GLY A 228 -11.62 -1.16 -16.07
N TRP A 229 -10.91 -0.36 -16.87
CA TRP A 229 -10.06 -0.82 -17.97
C TRP A 229 -8.55 -0.77 -17.67
N VAL A 230 -8.17 -0.30 -16.48
CA VAL A 230 -6.77 -0.25 -16.03
C VAL A 230 -6.48 -1.53 -15.25
N ASN A 231 -5.77 -2.47 -15.86
CA ASN A 231 -5.46 -3.77 -15.26
C ASN A 231 -4.03 -4.22 -15.58
N GLY A 232 -3.32 -4.78 -14.60
CA GLY A 232 -1.93 -5.22 -14.72
C GLY A 232 -0.93 -4.07 -14.86
N GLN A 233 -1.30 -2.85 -14.46
CA GLN A 233 -0.48 -1.66 -14.67
C GLN A 233 0.33 -1.30 -13.43
N ILE A 234 1.51 -0.73 -13.68
CA ILE A 234 2.36 -0.09 -12.68
C ILE A 234 2.30 1.42 -12.90
N VAL A 235 1.60 2.14 -12.03
CA VAL A 235 1.43 3.58 -12.15
C VAL A 235 2.51 4.29 -11.34
N ARG A 236 3.45 4.96 -12.00
CA ARG A 236 4.47 5.79 -11.34
C ARG A 236 3.92 7.17 -11.03
N ALA A 237 3.76 7.48 -9.74
CA ALA A 237 3.31 8.77 -9.25
C ALA A 237 4.48 9.46 -8.53
N ASN A 238 5.34 10.12 -9.31
CA ASN A 238 6.68 10.50 -8.86
C ASN A 238 7.12 11.92 -9.27
N GLY A 239 6.19 12.77 -9.70
CA GLY A 239 6.49 14.16 -10.10
C GLY A 239 7.39 14.29 -11.32
N GLY A 240 7.52 13.25 -12.15
CA GLY A 240 8.36 13.21 -13.35
C GLY A 240 9.82 12.82 -13.07
N LEU A 241 10.09 12.20 -11.91
CA LEU A 241 11.46 11.84 -11.49
C LEU A 241 12.08 10.71 -12.33
N ALA A 242 11.28 9.77 -12.83
CA ALA A 242 11.75 8.57 -13.55
C ALA A 242 10.80 8.16 -14.67
#